data_AF-A0AA89NQY1-F1
#
_entry.id   AF-A0AA89NQY1-F1
#
_cell.length_a   1.000
_cell.length_b   1.000
_cell.length_c   1.000
_cell.angle_alpha   90.00
_cell.angle_beta   90.00
_cell.angle_gamma   90.00
#
_symmetry.space_group_name_H-M   'P 1'
#
loop_
_entity.id
_entity.type
_entity.pdbx_description
1 polymer ?
#
loop_
_entity_poly.entity_id
_entity_poly.type
_entity_poly.pdbx_seq_one_letter_code
_entity_poly.pdbx_strand_id
1 'polypeptide(L)' 'MEHYHSLFKQMETIIEFSTDGIYVVDKEGKTLMVNSAYEEITGFRREELIGKHMKNLVKQGYFGSSPKDVLDFYVKM' A
#
# COMPACT_ATOMS: atom_id res chain seq x y z
N MET A 1 19.01 -11.46 -16.29
CA MET A 1 17.57 -11.19 -16.40
C MET A 1 16.74 -12.17 -15.56
N GLU A 2 16.99 -13.49 -15.60
CA GLU A 2 16.25 -14.46 -14.77
C GLU A 2 16.32 -14.18 -13.25
N HIS A 3 17.50 -13.78 -12.74
CA HIS A 3 17.68 -13.53 -11.31
C HIS A 3 16.83 -12.37 -10.77
N TYR A 4 16.71 -11.27 -11.52
CA TYR A 4 15.87 -10.13 -11.11
C TYR A 4 14.38 -10.47 -11.08
N HIS A 5 13.92 -11.30 -12.01
CA HIS A 5 12.52 -11.75 -12.02
C HIS A 5 12.21 -12.64 -10.80
N SER A 6 13.14 -13.54 -10.45
CA SER A 6 13.01 -14.36 -9.25
C SER A 6 13.01 -13.52 -7.97
N LEU A 7 13.92 -12.54 -7.87
CA LEU A 7 13.97 -11.63 -6.74
C LEU A 7 12.68 -10.82 -6.59
N PHE A 8 12.19 -10.25 -7.69
CA PHE A 8 10.96 -9.48 -7.68
C PHE A 8 9.77 -10.33 -7.22
N LYS A 9 9.64 -11.55 -7.73
CA LYS A 9 8.57 -12.48 -7.32
C LYS A 9 8.67 -12.87 -5.84
N GLN A 10 9.89 -13.06 -5.33
CA GLN A 10 10.11 -13.30 -3.89
C GLN A 10 9.67 -12.10 -3.06
N MET A 11 10.01 -10.89 -3.48
CA MET A 11 9.57 -9.66 -2.81
C MET A 11 8.04 -9.51 -2.84
N GLU A 12 7.40 -9.72 -3.99
CA GLU A 12 5.93 -9.71 -4.08
C GLU A 12 5.29 -10.71 -3.12
N THR A 13 5.84 -11.92 -3.04
CA THR A 13 5.34 -12.97 -2.13
C THR A 13 5.50 -12.54 -0.66
N ILE A 14 6.67 -12.02 -0.29
CA ILE A 14 6.93 -11.56 1.09
C ILE A 14 5.95 -10.44 1.48
N ILE A 15 5.71 -9.49 0.56
CA ILE A 15 4.79 -8.38 0.81
C ILE A 15 3.35 -8.88 0.92
N GLU A 16 2.91 -9.75 0.01
CA GLU A 16 1.52 -10.24 -0.02
C GLU A 16 1.16 -11.06 1.22
N PHE A 17 2.10 -11.81 1.79
CA PHE A 17 1.91 -12.65 2.98
C PHE A 17 2.35 -12.00 4.30
N SER A 18 2.79 -10.74 4.28
CA SER A 18 3.05 -9.99 5.50
C SER A 18 1.77 -9.79 6.30
N THR A 19 1.82 -9.94 7.63
CA THR A 19 0.70 -9.64 8.52
C THR A 19 0.48 -8.14 8.70
N ASP A 20 1.53 -7.35 8.50
CA ASP A 20 1.43 -5.90 8.53
C ASP A 20 0.80 -5.41 7.23
N GLY A 21 -0.14 -4.46 7.34
CA GLY A 21 -0.72 -3.79 6.19
C GLY A 21 0.34 -2.95 5.47
N ILE A 22 0.61 -3.28 4.21
CA ILE A 22 1.60 -2.59 3.39
C ILE A 22 0.88 -1.75 2.34
N TYR A 23 1.22 -0.46 2.29
CA TYR A 23 0.71 0.51 1.32
C TYR A 23 1.87 1.25 0.68
N VAL A 24 1.97 1.19 -0.65
CA VAL A 24 3.09 1.77 -1.41
C VAL A 24 2.59 2.83 -2.37
N VAL A 25 3.27 3.98 -2.38
CA VAL A 25 3.04 5.08 -3.31
C VAL A 25 4.30 5.42 -4.10
N ASP A 26 4.11 6.04 -5.26
CA ASP A 26 5.20 6.72 -5.96
C ASP A 26 5.60 8.03 -5.27
N LYS A 27 6.63 8.69 -5.83
CA LYS A 27 7.14 9.98 -5.35
C LYS A 27 6.10 11.10 -5.34
N GLU A 28 5.05 10.99 -6.14
CA GLU A 28 3.97 11.97 -6.24
C GLU A 28 2.80 11.61 -5.33
N GLY A 29 2.85 10.45 -4.67
CA GLY A 29 1.81 9.97 -3.77
C GLY A 29 0.68 9.23 -4.50
N LYS A 30 0.92 8.72 -5.71
CA LYS A 30 0.00 7.83 -6.42
C LYS A 30 0.18 6.41 -5.92
N THR A 31 -0.90 5.74 -5.57
CA THR A 31 -0.87 4.37 -5.05
C THR A 31 -0.38 3.40 -6.13
N LEU A 32 0.65 2.64 -5.79
CA LEU A 32 1.24 1.61 -6.63
C LEU A 32 0.77 0.21 -6.24
N MET A 33 0.63 -0.05 -4.94
CA MET A 33 0.34 -1.39 -4.43
C MET A 33 -0.20 -1.32 -3.00
N VAL A 34 -1.08 -2.27 -2.66
CA VAL A 34 -1.41 -2.65 -1.29
C VAL A 34 -1.39 -4.18 -1.19
N ASN A 35 -1.07 -4.74 -0.03
CA ASN A 35 -1.13 -6.20 0.19
C ASN A 35 -2.50 -6.64 0.73
N SER A 36 -2.72 -7.95 0.77
CA SER A 36 -3.94 -8.56 1.35
C SER A 36 -4.22 -8.11 2.79
N ALA A 37 -3.20 -8.07 3.66
CA ALA A 37 -3.36 -7.65 5.05
C ALA A 37 -3.87 -6.20 5.17
N TYR A 38 -3.44 -5.30 4.28
CA TYR A 38 -3.94 -3.93 4.25
C TYR A 38 -5.44 -3.89 3.94
N GLU A 39 -5.90 -4.69 2.98
CA GLU A 39 -7.33 -4.79 2.65
C GLU A 39 -8.14 -5.37 3.83
N GLU A 40 -7.59 -6.35 4.55
CA GLU A 40 -8.24 -6.95 5.72
C GLU A 40 -8.34 -5.99 6.91
N ILE A 41 -7.25 -5.26 7.22
CA ILE A 41 -7.19 -4.32 8.34
C ILE A 41 -8.10 -3.11 8.11
N THR A 42 -8.11 -2.58 6.89
CA THR A 42 -8.81 -1.34 6.58
C THR A 42 -10.21 -1.54 6.02
N GLY A 43 -10.48 -2.71 5.45
CA GLY A 43 -11.71 -3.01 4.70
C GLY A 43 -11.74 -2.42 3.29
N PHE A 44 -10.71 -1.66 2.87
CA PHE A 44 -10.65 -1.09 1.53
C PHE A 44 -10.10 -2.08 0.53
N ARG A 45 -10.71 -2.11 -0.65
CA ARG A 45 -10.27 -2.98 -1.73
C ARG A 45 -9.12 -2.33 -2.49
N ARG A 46 -8.10 -3.11 -2.87
CA ARG A 46 -6.96 -2.64 -3.66
C ARG A 46 -7.42 -1.88 -4.91
N GLU A 47 -8.46 -2.36 -5.58
CA GLU A 47 -9.00 -1.76 -6.81
C GLU A 47 -9.52 -0.34 -6.59
N GLU A 48 -9.91 0.01 -5.37
CA GLU A 48 -10.33 1.36 -5.00
C GLU A 48 -9.15 2.30 -4.77
N LEU A 49 -7.96 1.78 -4.54
CA LEU A 49 -6.79 2.55 -4.10
C LEU A 49 -5.77 2.71 -5.23
N ILE A 50 -5.50 1.63 -5.98
CA ILE A 50 -4.47 1.62 -7.03
C ILE A 50 -4.68 2.73 -8.04
N GLY A 51 -3.61 3.47 -8.32
CA GLY A 51 -3.60 4.56 -9.29
C GLY A 51 -4.25 5.86 -8.83
N LYS A 52 -4.89 5.90 -7.65
CA LYS A 52 -5.39 7.14 -7.06
C LYS A 52 -4.28 7.85 -6.29
N HIS A 53 -4.38 9.17 -6.19
CA HIS A 53 -3.47 9.95 -5.37
C HIS A 53 -3.94 9.89 -3.90
N MET A 54 -3.02 9.56 -2.99
CA MET A 54 -3.26 9.50 -1.54
C MET A 54 -3.99 10.73 -0.99
N LYS A 55 -3.65 11.94 -1.44
CA LYS A 55 -4.34 13.17 -0.99
C LYS A 55 -5.84 13.16 -1.34
N ASN A 56 -6.22 12.58 -2.47
CA ASN A 56 -7.62 12.48 -2.88
C ASN A 56 -8.35 11.45 -2.03
N LEU A 57 -7.71 10.33 -1.73
CA LEU A 57 -8.24 9.29 -0.87
C LEU A 57 -8.47 9.80 0.56
N VAL A 58 -7.52 10.56 1.13
CA VAL A 58 -7.69 11.23 2.44
C VAL A 58 -8.90 12.17 2.41
N LYS A 59 -9.04 13.00 1.36
CA LYS A 59 -10.21 13.88 1.20
C LYS A 59 -11.52 13.13 1.07
N GLN A 60 -11.50 11.92 0.53
CA GLN A 60 -12.65 11.04 0.38
C GLN A 60 -12.96 10.24 1.65
N GLY A 61 -12.15 10.36 2.71
CA GLY A 61 -12.35 9.66 3.98
C GLY A 61 -11.84 8.22 4.00
N TYR A 62 -11.04 7.81 3.01
CA TYR A 62 -10.38 6.49 3.01
C TYR A 62 -9.29 6.36 4.09
N PHE A 63 -8.85 7.47 4.68
CA PHE A 63 -7.91 7.44 5.79
C PHE A 63 -8.47 8.29 6.91
N GLY A 64 -8.28 7.85 8.15
CA GLY A 64 -8.67 8.65 9.31
C GLY A 64 -8.03 10.04 9.25
N SER A 65 -8.77 11.06 9.68
CA SER A 65 -8.37 12.46 9.62
C SER A 65 -7.18 12.82 10.52
N SER A 66 -6.70 11.88 11.34
CA SER A 66 -5.53 12.07 12.20
C SER A 66 -4.25 11.76 11.43
N PRO A 67 -3.22 12.61 11.52
CA PRO A 67 -1.89 12.29 11.03
C PRO A 67 -1.37 10.93 11.54
N LYS A 68 -1.77 10.49 12.74
CA LYS A 68 -1.39 9.18 13.28
C LYS A 68 -2.02 8.01 12.51
N ASP A 69 -3.25 8.15 12.02
CA ASP A 69 -3.91 7.10 11.22
C ASP A 69 -3.28 6.96 9.82
N VAL A 70 -2.63 8.03 9.34
CA VAL A 70 -1.90 8.09 8.06
C VAL A 70 -0.42 7.68 8.23
N LEU A 71 0.16 7.82 9.43
CA LEU A 71 1.60 7.67 9.68
C LEU A 71 2.03 6.25 10.06
N ASP A 72 1.15 5.38 10.56
CA ASP A 72 1.51 4.01 10.95
C ASP A 72 1.77 3.06 9.74
N PHE A 73 1.46 3.51 8.52
CA PHE A 73 1.56 2.68 7.31
C PHE A 73 2.71 3.06 6.36
N TYR A 74 3.63 3.93 6.79
CA TYR A 74 4.77 4.35 5.99
C TYR A 74 6.01 3.48 6.23
N VAL A 75 6.22 2.45 5.41
CA VAL A 75 7.57 1.92 5.20
C VAL A 75 8.29 2.84 4.22
N LYS A 76 9.06 3.80 4.76
CA LYS A 76 10.13 4.46 4.01
C LYS A 76 11.31 3.50 3.92
N MET A 77 11.56 2.96 2.73
CA MET A 77 12.92 2.55 2.36
C MET A 77 13.75 3.78 2.00
#